data_AF-A0A4R5CQN2-F1
#
_entry.id   AF-A0A4R5CQN2-F1
#
_cell.length_a   1.000
_cell.length_b   1.000
_cell.length_c   1.000
_cell.angle_alpha   90.00
_cell.angle_beta   90.00
_cell.angle_gamma   90.00
#
_symmetry.space_group_name_H-M   'P 1'
#
loop_
_entity.id
_entity.type
_entity.pdbx_description
1 polymer ?
#
loop_
_entity_poly.entity_id
_entity_poly.type
_entity_poly.pdbx_seq_one_letter_code
_entity_poly.pdbx_strand_id
1 'polypeptide(L)'
;MSKLTIKRPTATVPLCLDMSMRAEWERLDEQLRKERGKTTGDRMVGNATASRLAEEIRQLEELMEQQTVHFLLSALPRNRYKKIVAQHPPRKDDAEDAAVGVNRETFFDALMLATLDDDGKEPGTIVQVTDHAGEVVEFDPAQDWESLADEMTDQQFESIANMAFLLNRGKVSVPFSRAASRTTQTSDET
;
A
#
# COMPACT_ATOMS: atom_id res chain seq x y z
N MET A 1 14.43 4.29 31.58
CA MET A 1 13.26 4.37 30.66
C MET A 1 13.07 5.81 30.24
N SER A 2 12.81 6.06 28.95
CA SER A 2 12.45 7.40 28.44
C SER A 2 11.14 7.86 29.10
N LYS A 3 11.06 9.15 29.46
CA LYS A 3 9.82 9.77 29.95
C LYS A 3 8.83 10.09 28.82
N LEU A 4 9.23 9.88 27.56
CA LEU A 4 8.46 10.16 26.36
C LEU A 4 8.17 8.87 25.61
N THR A 5 6.90 8.68 25.23
CA THR A 5 6.43 7.56 24.42
C THR A 5 6.24 8.02 22.98
N ILE A 6 6.93 7.37 22.04
CA ILE A 6 6.80 7.64 20.60
C ILE A 6 5.91 6.55 20.00
N LYS A 7 4.81 6.95 19.36
CA LYS A 7 4.02 6.07 18.48
C LYS A 7 4.57 6.16 17.06
N ARG A 8 4.86 5.01 16.45
CA ARG A 8 5.40 4.94 15.10
C ARG A 8 4.28 5.08 14.06
N PRO A 9 4.56 5.65 12.88
CA PRO A 9 3.58 5.71 11.82
C PRO A 9 3.26 4.30 11.30
N THR A 10 2.00 4.10 10.95
CA THR A 10 1.48 2.88 10.34
C THR A 10 0.74 3.21 9.05
N ALA A 11 0.69 2.27 8.11
CA ALA A 11 -0.09 2.39 6.89
C ALA A 11 -0.68 1.03 6.51
N THR A 12 -1.88 1.04 5.93
CA THR A 12 -2.50 -0.15 5.36
C THR A 12 -2.26 -0.18 3.86
N VAL A 13 -1.78 -1.31 3.34
CA VAL A 13 -1.55 -1.50 1.90
C VAL A 13 -2.38 -2.69 1.42
N PRO A 14 -3.29 -2.49 0.43
CA PRO A 14 -4.06 -3.58 -0.15
C PRO A 14 -3.20 -4.40 -1.14
N LEU A 15 -3.38 -5.71 -1.12
CA LEU A 15 -2.85 -6.66 -2.09
C LEU A 15 -3.99 -7.51 -2.64
N CYS A 16 -4.30 -7.35 -3.93
CA CYS A 16 -5.23 -8.22 -4.63
C CYS A 16 -4.52 -9.52 -5.01
N LEU A 17 -5.08 -10.65 -4.56
CA LEU A 17 -4.53 -11.99 -4.78
C LEU A 17 -4.86 -12.54 -6.16
N ASP A 18 -5.98 -12.12 -6.76
CA ASP A 18 -6.39 -12.51 -8.10
C ASP A 18 -6.26 -11.34 -9.09
N MET A 19 -5.05 -11.18 -9.63
CA MET A 19 -4.79 -10.16 -10.65
C MET A 19 -5.31 -10.55 -12.04
N SER A 20 -5.86 -11.75 -12.25
CA SER A 20 -6.43 -12.11 -13.55
C SER A 20 -7.64 -11.23 -13.91
N MET A 21 -8.37 -10.76 -12.89
CA MET A 21 -9.49 -9.84 -13.01
C MET A 21 -9.06 -8.44 -13.47
N ARG A 22 -7.78 -8.08 -13.31
CA ARG A 22 -7.26 -6.75 -13.66
C ARG A 22 -7.38 -6.46 -15.15
N ALA A 23 -7.03 -7.43 -16.00
CA ALA A 23 -7.09 -7.26 -17.45
C ALA A 23 -8.53 -7.02 -17.94
N GLU A 24 -9.50 -7.69 -17.33
CA GLU A 24 -10.92 -7.51 -17.62
C GLU A 24 -11.41 -6.12 -17.14
N TRP A 25 -10.98 -5.69 -15.96
CA TRP A 25 -11.30 -4.35 -15.45
C TRP A 25 -10.78 -3.25 -16.39
N GLU A 26 -9.52 -3.35 -16.84
CA GLU A 26 -8.92 -2.38 -17.76
C GLU A 26 -9.66 -2.36 -19.11
N ARG A 27 -10.07 -3.54 -19.61
CA ARG A 27 -10.85 -3.68 -20.83
C ARG A 27 -12.23 -3.01 -20.73
N LEU A 28 -12.92 -3.14 -19.58
CA LEU A 28 -14.22 -2.54 -19.34
C LEU A 28 -14.13 -1.03 -19.13
N ASP A 29 -13.13 -0.56 -18.38
CA ASP A 29 -12.88 0.85 -18.11
C ASP A 29 -12.54 1.60 -19.41
N GLU A 30 -11.73 1.03 -20.29
CA GLU A 30 -11.45 1.60 -21.61
C GLU A 30 -12.71 1.67 -22.50
N GLN A 31 -13.57 0.65 -22.47
CA GLN A 31 -14.86 0.69 -23.16
C GLN A 31 -15.76 1.79 -22.60
N LEU A 32 -15.83 1.94 -21.28
CA LEU A 32 -16.62 2.98 -20.64
C LEU A 32 -16.11 4.39 -21.02
N ARG A 33 -14.79 4.59 -21.04
CA ARG A 33 -14.18 5.84 -21.50
C ARG A 33 -14.57 6.17 -22.95
N LYS A 34 -14.49 5.18 -23.85
CA LYS A 34 -14.91 5.34 -25.25
C LYS A 34 -16.39 5.68 -25.37
N GLU A 35 -17.25 4.98 -24.64
CA GLU A 35 -18.71 5.22 -24.66
C GLU A 35 -19.07 6.60 -24.10
N ARG A 36 -18.39 7.07 -23.05
CA ARG A 36 -18.55 8.43 -22.52
C ARG A 36 -18.01 9.51 -23.47
N GLY A 37 -16.97 9.20 -24.23
CA GLY A 37 -16.43 10.10 -25.26
C GLY A 37 -17.36 10.32 -26.45
N LYS A 38 -18.26 9.37 -26.74
CA LYS A 38 -19.24 9.46 -27.85
C LYS A 38 -20.45 10.36 -27.53
N THR A 39 -20.74 10.61 -26.25
CA THR A 39 -21.95 11.31 -25.79
C THR A 39 -21.81 12.82 -25.62
N THR A 40 -20.88 13.48 -26.33
CA THR A 40 -20.66 14.95 -26.21
C THR A 40 -21.87 15.79 -26.70
N GLY A 41 -22.87 15.20 -27.35
CA GLY A 41 -24.00 15.91 -27.96
C GLY A 41 -25.39 15.68 -27.33
N ASP A 42 -25.60 14.66 -26.51
CA ASP A 42 -26.95 14.34 -25.99
C ASP A 42 -26.90 13.92 -24.52
N ARG A 43 -27.03 14.91 -23.64
CA ARG A 43 -26.79 14.79 -22.18
C ARG A 43 -27.99 14.24 -21.40
N MET A 44 -29.11 13.91 -22.04
CA MET A 44 -30.33 13.50 -21.35
C MET A 44 -30.85 12.10 -21.67
N VAL A 45 -30.33 11.42 -22.70
CA VAL A 45 -30.62 9.99 -22.88
C VAL A 45 -29.48 9.19 -22.26
N GLY A 46 -29.71 8.71 -21.04
CA GLY A 46 -28.77 7.87 -20.31
C GLY A 46 -28.29 6.74 -21.23
N ASN A 47 -26.99 6.75 -21.54
CA ASN A 47 -26.39 5.72 -22.36
C ASN A 47 -26.48 4.39 -21.59
N ALA A 48 -27.51 3.59 -21.86
CA ALA A 48 -27.76 2.31 -21.20
C ALA A 48 -26.53 1.38 -21.27
N THR A 49 -25.73 1.50 -22.33
CA THR A 49 -24.44 0.81 -22.47
C THR A 49 -23.42 1.31 -21.47
N ALA A 50 -23.28 2.62 -21.28
CA ALA A 50 -22.38 3.18 -20.28
C ALA A 50 -22.82 2.83 -18.84
N SER A 51 -24.12 2.83 -18.56
CA SER A 51 -24.66 2.40 -17.27
C SER A 51 -24.40 0.91 -17.02
N ARG A 52 -24.58 0.06 -18.02
CA ARG A 52 -24.27 -1.38 -17.94
C ARG A 52 -22.77 -1.61 -17.71
N LEU A 53 -21.89 -0.95 -18.47
CA LEU A 53 -20.44 -1.05 -18.29
C LEU A 53 -20.02 -0.60 -16.88
N ALA A 54 -20.62 0.48 -16.36
CA ALA A 54 -20.34 0.94 -15.00
C ALA A 54 -20.87 -0.01 -13.91
N GLU A 55 -21.92 -0.77 -14.18
CA GLU A 55 -22.41 -1.84 -13.29
C GLU A 55 -21.46 -3.05 -13.33
N GLU A 56 -21.05 -3.48 -14.52
CA GLU A 56 -20.10 -4.59 -14.71
C GLU A 56 -18.75 -4.30 -14.05
N ILE A 57 -18.23 -3.06 -14.19
CA ILE A 57 -17.01 -2.63 -13.50
C ILE A 57 -17.18 -2.71 -11.98
N ARG A 58 -18.31 -2.23 -11.43
CA ARG A 58 -18.55 -2.27 -9.98
C ARG A 58 -18.63 -3.70 -9.44
N GLN A 59 -19.32 -4.60 -10.14
CA GLN A 59 -19.39 -6.01 -9.77
C GLN A 59 -18.00 -6.66 -9.80
N LEU A 60 -17.18 -6.33 -10.79
CA LEU A 60 -15.81 -6.81 -10.86
C LEU A 60 -14.93 -6.24 -9.74
N GLU A 61 -15.08 -4.96 -9.42
CA GLU A 61 -14.39 -4.32 -8.29
C GLU A 61 -14.77 -4.98 -6.96
N GLU A 62 -16.05 -5.32 -6.74
CA GLU A 62 -16.49 -6.05 -5.55
C GLU A 62 -15.85 -7.45 -5.45
N LEU A 63 -15.71 -8.16 -6.57
CA LEU A 63 -15.03 -9.46 -6.62
C LEU A 63 -13.52 -9.31 -6.34
N MET A 64 -12.88 -8.29 -6.91
CA MET A 64 -11.46 -8.00 -6.66
C MET A 64 -11.23 -7.61 -5.20
N GLU A 65 -12.13 -6.83 -4.61
CA GLU A 65 -12.09 -6.46 -3.20
C GLU A 65 -12.22 -7.71 -2.31
N GLN A 66 -13.11 -8.65 -2.63
CA GLN A 66 -13.22 -9.93 -1.91
C GLN A 66 -11.93 -10.76 -1.94
N GLN A 67 -11.15 -10.62 -3.02
CA GLN A 67 -9.83 -11.27 -3.19
C GLN A 67 -8.67 -10.38 -2.74
N THR A 68 -8.92 -9.34 -1.94
CA THR A 68 -7.89 -8.43 -1.44
C THR A 68 -7.62 -8.66 0.03
N VAL A 69 -6.34 -8.78 0.37
CA VAL A 69 -5.85 -8.74 1.75
C VAL A 69 -5.21 -7.38 2.04
N HIS A 70 -5.22 -6.98 3.29
CA HIS A 70 -4.73 -5.69 3.75
C HIS A 70 -3.57 -5.89 4.72
N PHE A 71 -2.39 -5.42 4.32
CA PHE A 71 -1.19 -5.44 5.16
C PHE A 71 -1.14 -4.16 6.00
N LEU A 72 -1.23 -4.31 7.33
CA LEU A 72 -0.89 -3.24 8.25
C LEU A 72 0.63 -3.20 8.45
N LEU A 73 1.26 -2.17 7.91
CA LEU A 73 2.69 -1.93 8.00
C LEU A 73 3.01 -0.90 9.08
N SER A 74 4.19 -1.01 9.67
CA SER A 74 4.70 -0.08 10.69
C SER A 74 6.17 0.25 10.44
N ALA A 75 6.57 1.47 10.78
CA ALA A 75 7.98 1.81 10.83
C ALA A 75 8.70 0.97 11.90
N LEU A 76 9.97 0.67 11.65
CA LEU A 76 10.82 0.02 12.62
C LEU A 76 11.44 1.04 13.60
N PRO A 77 11.82 0.62 14.80
CA PRO A 77 12.70 1.38 15.68
C PRO A 77 13.98 1.81 14.95
N ARG A 78 14.41 3.08 15.13
CA ARG A 78 15.54 3.69 14.41
C ARG A 78 16.79 2.80 14.39
N ASN A 79 17.12 2.17 15.52
CA ASN A 79 18.31 1.32 15.63
C ASN A 79 18.16 0.01 14.85
N ARG A 80 16.97 -0.59 14.83
CA ARG A 80 16.68 -1.80 14.04
C ARG A 80 16.74 -1.50 12.55
N TYR A 81 16.07 -0.44 12.11
CA TYR A 81 16.11 0.01 10.71
C TYR A 81 17.54 0.26 10.22
N LYS A 82 18.35 0.98 11.02
CA LYS A 82 19.76 1.24 10.67
C LYS A 82 20.62 -0.03 10.55
N LYS A 83 20.34 -1.06 11.35
CA LYS A 83 21.06 -2.34 11.26
C LYS A 83 20.78 -3.03 9.93
N ILE A 84 19.51 -3.06 9.51
CA ILE A 84 19.12 -3.61 8.20
C ILE A 84 19.80 -2.82 7.08
N VAL A 85 19.70 -1.48 7.07
CA VAL A 85 20.39 -0.63 6.07
C VAL A 85 21.89 -0.93 5.99
N ALA A 86 22.57 -1.13 7.12
CA ALA A 86 23.99 -1.43 7.15
C ALA A 86 24.36 -2.82 6.61
N GLN A 87 23.44 -3.79 6.67
CA GLN A 87 23.61 -5.13 6.11
C GLN A 87 23.44 -5.19 4.60
N HIS A 88 22.74 -4.21 4.02
CA HIS A 88 22.40 -4.15 2.60
C HIS A 88 22.94 -2.86 1.94
N PRO A 89 24.27 -2.65 1.90
CA PRO A 89 24.86 -1.47 1.28
C PRO A 89 24.63 -1.45 -0.24
N PRO A 90 24.49 -0.26 -0.86
CA PRO A 90 24.25 -0.15 -2.30
C PRO A 90 25.35 -0.81 -3.14
N ARG A 91 24.98 -1.43 -4.26
CA ARG A 91 25.95 -2.05 -5.20
C ARG A 91 26.76 -0.94 -5.88
N LYS A 92 28.07 -1.18 -6.09
CA LYS A 92 29.04 -0.13 -6.50
C LYS A 92 28.73 0.52 -7.85
N ASP A 93 28.12 -0.22 -8.76
CA ASP A 93 27.87 0.21 -10.14
C ASP A 93 26.37 0.35 -10.45
N ASP A 94 25.54 0.50 -9.42
CA ASP A 94 24.10 0.65 -9.55
C ASP A 94 23.67 2.07 -9.13
N ALA A 95 23.25 2.85 -10.12
CA ALA A 95 22.83 4.24 -9.91
C ALA A 95 21.53 4.35 -9.11
N GLU A 96 20.66 3.34 -9.19
CA GLU A 96 19.37 3.33 -8.48
C GLU A 96 19.59 2.99 -7.00
N ASP A 97 20.44 1.99 -6.71
CA ASP A 97 20.91 1.69 -5.36
C ASP A 97 21.59 2.90 -4.73
N ALA A 98 22.44 3.61 -5.48
CA ALA A 98 23.11 4.81 -5.00
C ALA A 98 22.13 5.94 -4.64
N ALA A 99 21.05 6.10 -5.43
CA ALA A 99 20.02 7.12 -5.18
C ALA A 99 19.19 6.81 -3.91
N VAL A 100 18.86 5.54 -3.68
CA VAL A 100 18.07 5.10 -2.52
C VAL A 100 18.94 4.95 -1.26
N GLY A 101 20.20 4.54 -1.44
CA GLY A 101 21.22 4.36 -0.41
C GLY A 101 21.29 2.95 0.17
N VAL A 102 20.73 1.95 -0.51
CA VAL A 102 20.68 0.53 -0.11
C VAL A 102 20.70 -0.36 -1.36
N ASN A 103 21.09 -1.62 -1.22
CA ASN A 103 20.93 -2.62 -2.28
C ASN A 103 19.45 -3.03 -2.39
N ARG A 104 18.76 -2.55 -3.44
CA ARG A 104 17.32 -2.80 -3.63
C ARG A 104 16.98 -4.29 -3.78
N GLU A 105 17.90 -5.09 -4.31
CA GLU A 105 17.70 -6.54 -4.54
C GLU A 105 17.53 -7.33 -3.24
N THR A 106 18.10 -6.86 -2.13
CA THR A 106 18.11 -7.63 -0.86
C THR A 106 17.53 -6.86 0.32
N PHE A 107 17.56 -5.54 0.26
CA PHE A 107 17.12 -4.69 1.36
C PHE A 107 15.60 -4.77 1.59
N PHE A 108 14.81 -4.80 0.52
CA PHE A 108 13.35 -4.76 0.66
C PHE A 108 12.81 -6.04 1.28
N ASP A 109 13.31 -7.21 0.88
CA ASP A 109 12.96 -8.48 1.55
C ASP A 109 13.40 -8.50 3.00
N ALA A 110 14.64 -8.10 3.30
CA ALA A 110 15.11 -8.00 4.68
C ALA A 110 14.27 -7.03 5.53
N LEU A 111 13.73 -5.97 4.93
CA LEU A 111 12.82 -5.05 5.60
C LEU A 111 11.47 -5.71 5.89
N MET A 112 10.89 -6.45 4.94
CA MET A 112 9.59 -7.10 5.10
C MET A 112 9.65 -8.29 6.07
N LEU A 113 10.76 -9.04 6.06
CA LEU A 113 11.06 -10.13 6.99
C LEU A 113 11.39 -9.66 8.41
N ALA A 114 11.49 -8.35 8.66
CA ALA A 114 11.76 -7.85 10.00
C ALA A 114 10.56 -8.11 10.93
N THR A 115 10.68 -9.11 11.80
CA THR A 115 9.65 -9.54 12.76
C THR A 115 9.73 -8.80 14.09
N LEU A 116 9.00 -9.26 15.10
CA LEU A 116 9.13 -8.79 16.48
C LEU A 116 10.58 -8.97 16.99
N ASP A 117 11.01 -8.17 17.96
CA ASP A 117 12.26 -8.44 18.66
C ASP A 117 12.15 -9.72 19.53
N ASP A 118 13.28 -10.24 20.02
CA ASP A 118 13.36 -11.49 20.80
C ASP A 118 12.40 -11.52 22.02
N ASP A 119 12.06 -10.34 22.53
CA ASP A 119 11.16 -10.14 23.66
C ASP A 119 9.67 -9.96 23.27
N GLY A 120 9.35 -9.91 21.98
CA GLY A 120 7.99 -9.66 21.47
C GLY A 120 7.46 -8.24 21.74
N LYS A 121 8.32 -7.30 22.11
CA LYS A 121 7.96 -5.96 22.61
C LYS A 121 7.86 -4.92 21.51
N GLU A 122 8.60 -5.08 20.41
CA GLU A 122 8.63 -4.11 19.32
C GLU A 122 8.08 -4.69 18.01
N PRO A 123 6.96 -4.17 17.46
CA PRO A 123 6.38 -4.62 16.20
C PRO A 123 7.43 -4.67 15.08
N GLY A 124 7.32 -5.72 14.27
CA GLY A 124 8.01 -5.82 12.99
C GLY A 124 7.45 -4.87 11.95
N THR A 125 7.91 -5.02 10.71
CA THR A 125 7.43 -4.23 9.56
C THR A 125 5.98 -4.57 9.24
N ILE A 126 5.66 -5.87 9.09
CA ILE A 126 4.29 -6.35 8.97
C ILE A 126 3.77 -6.57 10.39
N VAL A 127 2.69 -5.86 10.74
CA VAL A 127 2.06 -5.92 12.07
C VAL A 127 0.88 -6.89 12.07
N GLN A 128 0.08 -6.85 11.01
CA GLN A 128 -1.14 -7.63 10.89
C GLN A 128 -1.51 -7.74 9.41
N VAL A 129 -2.13 -8.86 9.04
CA VAL A 129 -2.80 -9.03 7.75
C VAL A 129 -4.27 -9.27 8.03
N THR A 130 -5.15 -8.59 7.29
CA THR A 130 -6.59 -8.86 7.33
C THR A 130 -7.12 -9.15 5.95
N ASP A 131 -8.20 -9.91 5.85
CA ASP A 131 -8.93 -10.05 4.60
C ASP A 131 -9.76 -8.79 4.28
N HIS A 132 -10.62 -8.89 3.27
CA HIS A 132 -11.53 -7.82 2.85
C HIS A 132 -12.63 -7.53 3.88
N ALA A 133 -13.00 -8.51 4.71
CA ALA A 133 -13.99 -8.37 5.78
C ALA A 133 -13.38 -7.76 7.05
N GLY A 134 -12.05 -7.62 7.09
CA GLY A 134 -11.30 -7.13 8.24
C GLY A 134 -10.96 -8.23 9.26
N GLU A 135 -11.18 -9.50 8.91
CA GLU A 135 -10.82 -10.63 9.74
C GLU A 135 -9.32 -10.88 9.67
N VAL A 136 -8.71 -11.23 10.80
CA VAL A 136 -7.26 -11.46 10.89
C VAL A 136 -6.90 -12.73 10.14
N VAL A 137 -5.95 -12.60 9.21
CA VAL A 137 -5.32 -13.72 8.53
C VAL A 137 -4.05 -14.08 9.29
N GLU A 138 -3.90 -15.36 9.62
CA GLU A 138 -2.66 -15.88 10.19
C GLU A 138 -1.54 -15.72 9.15
N PHE A 139 -0.52 -14.93 9.48
CA PHE A 139 0.57 -14.60 8.60
C PHE A 139 1.83 -14.37 9.43
N ASP A 140 2.82 -15.26 9.29
CA ASP A 140 4.16 -15.12 9.84
C ASP A 140 5.11 -14.64 8.73
N PRO A 141 5.60 -13.37 8.78
CA PRO A 141 6.53 -12.88 7.78
C PRO A 141 7.75 -13.76 7.59
N ALA A 142 8.26 -14.43 8.64
CA ALA A 142 9.44 -15.28 8.52
C ALA A 142 9.20 -16.59 7.75
N GLN A 143 7.94 -17.03 7.63
CA GLN A 143 7.55 -18.28 6.97
C GLN A 143 6.81 -18.05 5.65
N ASP A 144 5.99 -16.99 5.60
CA ASP A 144 5.01 -16.80 4.53
C ASP A 144 5.42 -15.71 3.52
N TRP A 145 6.34 -14.81 3.87
CA TRP A 145 6.68 -13.67 3.00
C TRP A 145 7.38 -14.10 1.71
N GLU A 146 8.36 -14.99 1.78
CA GLU A 146 9.18 -15.38 0.62
C GLU A 146 8.32 -16.04 -0.46
N SER A 147 7.50 -17.02 -0.10
CA SER A 147 6.59 -17.70 -1.03
C SER A 147 5.55 -16.75 -1.62
N LEU A 148 4.98 -15.86 -0.80
CA LEU A 148 4.02 -14.87 -1.28
C LEU A 148 4.68 -13.87 -2.24
N ALA A 149 5.87 -13.37 -1.90
CA ALA A 149 6.61 -12.40 -2.70
C ALA A 149 6.98 -12.97 -4.09
N ASP A 150 7.37 -14.24 -4.16
CA ASP A 150 7.69 -14.93 -5.42
C ASP A 150 6.48 -15.06 -6.37
N GLU A 151 5.26 -15.09 -5.84
CA GLU A 151 4.02 -15.12 -6.64
C GLU A 151 3.56 -13.71 -7.08
N MET A 152 4.11 -12.64 -6.48
CA MET A 152 3.73 -11.27 -6.83
C MET A 152 4.32 -10.83 -8.18
N THR A 153 3.63 -9.92 -8.85
CA THR A 153 4.29 -9.09 -9.86
C THR A 153 5.25 -8.10 -9.19
N ASP A 154 6.32 -7.70 -9.89
CA ASP A 154 7.26 -6.68 -9.42
C ASP A 154 6.55 -5.41 -8.90
N GLN A 155 5.48 -4.99 -9.57
CA GLN A 155 4.72 -3.80 -9.18
C GLN A 155 3.96 -3.97 -7.86
N GLN A 156 3.40 -5.16 -7.58
CA GLN A 156 2.75 -5.47 -6.29
C GLN A 156 3.78 -5.48 -5.17
N PHE A 157 4.91 -6.16 -5.39
CA PHE A 157 6.02 -6.22 -4.43
C PHE A 157 6.55 -4.82 -4.12
N GLU A 158 6.88 -4.04 -5.15
CA GLU A 158 7.40 -2.68 -4.98
C GLU A 158 6.40 -1.77 -4.25
N SER A 159 5.09 -1.94 -4.47
CA SER A 159 4.06 -1.14 -3.78
C SER A 159 4.13 -1.33 -2.26
N ILE A 160 4.14 -2.58 -1.79
CA ILE A 160 4.17 -2.90 -0.36
C ILE A 160 5.54 -2.54 0.25
N ALA A 161 6.63 -2.93 -0.41
CA ALA A 161 7.98 -2.70 0.08
C ALA A 161 8.36 -1.21 0.14
N ASN A 162 7.95 -0.42 -0.85
CA ASN A 162 8.18 1.03 -0.82
C ASN A 162 7.38 1.72 0.28
N MET A 163 6.16 1.27 0.57
CA MET A 163 5.39 1.82 1.69
C MET A 163 6.08 1.55 3.03
N ALA A 164 6.59 0.33 3.26
CA ALA A 164 7.40 0.03 4.45
C ALA A 164 8.65 0.92 4.54
N PHE A 165 9.35 1.13 3.42
CA PHE A 165 10.51 2.01 3.36
C PHE A 165 10.17 3.47 3.68
N LEU A 166 9.08 3.99 3.12
CA LEU A 166 8.63 5.36 3.34
C LEU A 166 8.18 5.61 4.77
N LEU A 167 7.58 4.63 5.46
CA LEU A 167 7.24 4.75 6.89
C LEU A 167 8.50 5.01 7.75
N ASN A 168 9.65 4.46 7.36
CA ASN A 168 10.91 4.63 8.09
C ASN A 168 11.65 5.93 7.75
N ARG A 169 11.42 6.51 6.56
CA ARG A 169 12.12 7.73 6.07
C ARG A 169 11.22 8.96 5.93
N GLY A 170 9.93 8.82 6.24
CA GLY A 170 8.91 9.85 6.04
C GLY A 170 9.18 11.15 6.81
N LYS A 171 8.53 12.23 6.37
CA LYS A 171 8.66 13.56 6.98
C LYS A 171 8.09 13.53 8.40
N VAL A 172 8.88 14.00 9.37
CA VAL A 172 8.52 14.08 10.81
C VAL A 172 7.66 15.33 11.13
N SER A 173 7.23 16.09 10.12
CA SER A 173 6.42 17.29 10.35
C SER A 173 4.95 16.93 10.63
N VAL A 174 4.37 17.51 11.68
CA VAL A 174 2.92 17.47 11.92
C VAL A 174 2.20 18.01 10.67
N PRO A 175 1.40 17.20 9.97
CA PRO A 175 0.74 17.65 8.76
C PRO A 175 -0.38 18.65 9.12
N PHE A 176 -0.31 19.86 8.57
CA PHE A 176 -1.38 20.85 8.66
C PHE A 176 -2.28 20.75 7.43
N SER A 177 -3.51 20.26 7.60
CA SER A 177 -4.48 20.21 6.52
C SER A 177 -5.11 21.57 6.31
N ARG A 178 -4.70 22.28 5.25
CA ARG A 178 -5.34 23.53 4.83
C ARG A 178 -6.81 23.34 4.45
N ALA A 179 -7.19 22.15 3.94
CA ALA A 179 -8.57 21.83 3.63
C ALA A 179 -9.42 21.74 4.92
N ALA A 180 -8.93 21.02 5.93
CA ALA A 180 -9.60 20.93 7.23
C ALA A 180 -9.75 22.32 7.87
N SER A 181 -8.68 23.14 7.87
CA SER A 181 -8.69 24.49 8.43
C SER A 181 -9.70 25.42 7.73
N ARG A 182 -9.95 25.25 6.43
CA ARG A 182 -10.92 26.06 5.68
C ARG A 182 -12.37 25.65 5.98
N THR A 183 -12.61 24.37 6.26
CA THR A 183 -13.96 23.88 6.60
C THR A 183 -14.36 24.28 8.03
N THR A 184 -13.42 24.34 8.97
CA THR A 184 -13.73 24.73 10.36
C THR A 184 -13.98 26.24 10.51
N GLN A 185 -13.27 27.10 9.76
CA GLN A 185 -13.48 28.56 9.82
C GLN A 185 -14.89 28.99 9.36
N THR A 186 -15.54 28.23 8.48
CA THR A 186 -16.89 28.53 8.01
C THR A 186 -18.00 28.11 8.98
N SER A 187 -17.68 27.43 10.09
CA SER A 187 -18.68 26.93 11.06
C SER A 187 -18.81 27.78 12.32
N ASP A 188 -17.88 28.70 12.59
CA ASP A 188 -17.92 29.61 13.75
C ASP A 188 -18.59 30.96 13.46
N GLU A 189 -19.08 31.17 12.23
CA GLU A 189 -19.97 32.28 11.87
C GLU A 189 -21.38 31.74 11.59
N THR A 190 -22.17 31.49 12.65
CA THR A 190 -23.63 31.41 12.54
C THR A 190 -24.31 31.89 13.82
#